data_AF-A0A3P8IBY6-F1
#
_entry.id   AF-A0A3P8IBY6-F1
#
_cell.length_a   1.000
_cell.length_b   1.000
_cell.length_c   1.000
_cell.angle_alpha   90.00
_cell.angle_beta   90.00
_cell.angle_gamma   90.00
#
_symmetry.space_group_name_H-M   'P 1'
#
loop_
_entity.id
_entity.type
_entity.pdbx_description
1 polymer ?
#
loop_
_entity_poly.entity_id
_entity_poly.type
_entity_poly.pdbx_seq_one_letter_code
_entity_poly.pdbx_strand_id
1 'polypeptide(L)'
;MEIEEKINKIRWLPRTNHAQFLLSTNDKTIKLWRITERCRRVAYSTCTSSDYFLHNNATSSTNTTDNDDNLMLNDKNNSSVSLNKIYQKTDLRVPYYEDIDPVMDAHPKRIFANAHTYLINSLSVNSDQETFLSADDLRINLWNLEVTNQSFNIVDLKPVNMEDLSEVITAAQFHPSACSLFIYSSSKGTIRLCDMRQRALCDEHALSFEEVDDPMSRCFFSEIINNISDLNFSHSGRYILSRDYLTLKVWDLNMPRRPVETYLVHDYFRTKLCALYENDCIFDKFECQWSPNDE
;
A
#
# COMPACT_ATOMS: atom_id res chain seq x y z
N MET A 1 10.15 13.28 14.43
CA MET A 1 9.55 11.94 14.64
C MET A 1 10.16 11.05 13.58
N GLU A 2 10.99 10.09 13.99
CA GLU A 2 11.59 9.11 13.10
C GLU A 2 10.50 8.12 12.70
N ILE A 3 10.33 7.88 11.39
CA ILE A 3 9.28 7.00 10.88
C ILE A 3 9.92 5.62 10.74
N GLU A 4 9.38 4.63 11.45
CA GLU A 4 9.85 3.24 11.32
C GLU A 4 9.61 2.74 9.88
N GLU A 5 10.61 2.03 9.33
CA GLU A 5 10.53 1.48 7.97
C GLU A 5 9.67 0.20 7.89
N LYS A 6 9.06 -0.21 9.00
CA LYS A 6 8.17 -1.36 9.08
C LYS A 6 6.92 -1.17 8.21
N ILE A 7 6.58 -2.21 7.44
CA ILE A 7 5.34 -2.24 6.68
C ILE A 7 4.23 -2.81 7.56
N ASN A 8 3.16 -2.04 7.76
CA ASN A 8 2.03 -2.40 8.61
C ASN A 8 0.97 -3.19 7.84
N LYS A 9 0.58 -2.72 6.64
CA LYS A 9 -0.44 -3.36 5.80
C LYS A 9 -0.09 -3.26 4.31
N ILE A 10 -0.48 -4.29 3.57
CA ILE A 10 -0.44 -4.33 2.10
C ILE A 10 -1.84 -4.66 1.58
N ARG A 11 -2.28 -3.97 0.53
CA ARG A 11 -3.55 -4.23 -0.16
C ARG A 11 -3.36 -4.18 -1.67
N TRP A 12 -3.75 -5.24 -2.36
CA TRP A 12 -3.75 -5.30 -3.81
C TRP A 12 -4.93 -4.52 -4.38
N LEU A 13 -4.72 -3.85 -5.51
CA LEU A 13 -5.79 -3.28 -6.31
C LEU A 13 -6.26 -4.33 -7.33
N PRO A 14 -7.54 -4.29 -7.75
CA PRO A 14 -8.01 -5.08 -8.88
C PRO A 14 -7.13 -4.87 -10.12
N ARG A 15 -6.78 -5.97 -10.79
CA ARG A 15 -5.92 -5.91 -11.98
C ARG A 15 -6.67 -5.29 -13.16
N THR A 16 -6.21 -4.14 -13.63
CA THR A 16 -6.80 -3.44 -14.79
C THR A 16 -6.02 -3.63 -16.09
N ASN A 17 -4.73 -4.00 -16.01
CA ASN A 17 -3.89 -4.21 -17.18
C ASN A 17 -2.79 -5.26 -16.90
N HIS A 18 -1.78 -5.35 -17.77
CA HIS A 18 -0.68 -6.29 -17.56
C HIS A 18 0.14 -6.01 -16.29
N ALA A 19 0.14 -4.77 -15.79
CA ALA A 19 0.72 -4.41 -14.51
C ALA A 19 -0.18 -4.82 -13.34
N GLN A 20 0.46 -5.14 -12.22
CA GLN A 20 -0.18 -5.27 -10.93
C GLN A 20 0.05 -3.99 -10.11
N PHE A 21 -0.93 -3.65 -9.27
CA PHE A 21 -0.85 -2.50 -8.38
C PHE A 21 -1.15 -2.92 -6.95
N LEU A 22 -0.39 -2.39 -6.00
CA LEU A 22 -0.64 -2.57 -4.57
C LEU A 22 -0.40 -1.28 -3.81
N LEU A 23 -1.12 -1.10 -2.72
CA LEU A 23 -0.82 -0.11 -1.70
C LEU A 23 -0.06 -0.79 -0.56
N SER A 24 0.97 -0.12 -0.05
CA SER A 24 1.67 -0.48 1.18
C SER A 24 1.63 0.70 2.13
N THR A 25 1.49 0.47 3.44
CA THR A 25 1.59 1.54 4.44
C THR A 25 2.57 1.17 5.55
N ASN A 26 3.27 2.17 6.06
CA ASN A 26 3.85 2.15 7.41
C ASN A 26 2.98 3.00 8.34
N ASP A 27 3.54 3.46 9.46
CA ASP A 27 2.83 4.25 10.46
C ASP A 27 2.27 5.59 9.96
N LYS A 28 2.86 6.17 8.91
CA LYS A 28 2.59 7.58 8.51
C LYS A 28 2.37 7.79 7.03
N THR A 29 2.83 6.87 6.19
CA THR A 29 2.92 7.04 4.75
C THR A 29 2.38 5.81 4.04
N ILE A 30 1.55 6.06 3.02
CA ILE A 30 1.02 5.04 2.12
C ILE A 30 1.69 5.22 0.76
N LYS A 31 2.08 4.14 0.11
CA LYS A 31 2.69 4.14 -1.22
C LYS A 31 1.90 3.24 -2.16
N LEU A 32 1.59 3.75 -3.35
CA LEU A 32 1.06 2.96 -4.46
C LEU A 32 2.22 2.46 -5.31
N TRP A 33 2.35 1.16 -5.44
CA TRP A 33 3.38 0.50 -6.23
C TRP A 33 2.79 0.01 -7.56
N ARG A 34 3.61 0.09 -8.60
CA ARG A 34 3.34 -0.58 -9.88
C ARG A 34 4.37 -1.68 -10.05
N ILE A 35 3.89 -2.88 -10.35
CA ILE A 35 4.69 -4.06 -10.60
C ILE A 35 4.42 -4.50 -12.04
N THR A 36 5.44 -4.57 -12.87
CA THR A 36 5.33 -4.94 -14.29
C THR A 36 6.40 -5.94 -14.68
N GLU A 37 6.02 -6.88 -15.53
CA GLU A 37 6.96 -7.75 -16.20
C GLU A 37 7.45 -7.09 -17.50
N ARG A 38 8.76 -7.05 -17.71
CA ARG A 38 9.41 -6.48 -18.87
C ARG A 38 10.15 -7.57 -19.65
N CYS A 39 9.67 -7.89 -20.84
CA CYS A 39 10.29 -8.88 -21.74
C CYS A 39 11.03 -8.25 -22.93
N ARG A 40 11.12 -6.91 -22.98
CA ARG A 40 11.81 -6.19 -24.07
C ARG A 40 12.67 -5.06 -23.53
N ARG A 41 13.88 -4.91 -24.05
CA ARG A 41 14.73 -3.72 -23.81
C ARG A 41 14.99 -2.97 -25.10
N VAL A 42 15.30 -1.68 -24.96
CA VAL A 42 15.82 -0.89 -26.09
C VAL A 42 17.24 -1.38 -26.35
N ALA A 43 17.53 -1.84 -27.55
CA ALA A 43 18.88 -2.19 -27.94
C ALA A 43 19.73 -0.91 -27.95
N TYR A 44 20.76 -0.84 -27.10
CA TYR A 44 21.69 0.29 -27.12
C TYR A 44 22.50 0.24 -28.42
N SER A 45 22.30 1.19 -29.32
CA SER A 45 23.34 1.54 -30.27
C SER A 45 24.48 2.16 -29.46
N THR A 46 25.62 1.49 -29.39
CA THR A 46 26.84 1.98 -28.73
C THR A 46 27.24 3.34 -29.30
N CYS A 47 26.93 4.40 -28.56
CA CYS A 47 27.54 5.72 -28.73
C CYS A 47 27.91 6.22 -27.34
N THR A 48 28.98 5.68 -26.76
CA THR A 48 29.51 6.15 -25.48
C THR A 48 30.20 7.51 -25.66
N SER A 49 29.90 8.47 -24.79
CA SER A 49 30.42 9.85 -24.83
C SER A 49 31.94 9.99 -24.70
N SER A 50 32.67 8.89 -24.51
CA SER A 50 34.13 8.83 -24.42
C SER A 50 34.86 9.15 -25.74
N ASP A 51 34.17 9.13 -26.88
CA ASP A 51 34.81 9.29 -28.20
C ASP A 51 34.95 10.76 -28.66
N TYR A 52 34.46 11.72 -27.86
CA TYR A 52 34.49 13.15 -28.21
C TYR A 52 35.77 13.89 -27.82
N PHE A 53 36.68 13.30 -27.04
CA PHE A 53 37.81 14.04 -26.43
C PHE A 53 39.20 13.81 -27.06
N LEU A 54 39.31 13.10 -28.17
CA LEU A 54 40.61 12.87 -28.85
C LEU A 54 40.61 13.38 -30.31
N HIS A 55 40.52 14.70 -30.50
CA HIS A 55 41.24 15.39 -31.58
C HIS A 55 41.08 16.92 -31.47
N ASN A 56 41.89 17.54 -30.63
CA ASN A 56 42.28 18.93 -30.78
C ASN A 56 43.77 19.01 -30.49
N ASN A 57 44.59 18.76 -31.52
CA ASN A 57 45.96 19.27 -31.65
C ASN A 57 46.51 18.90 -33.03
N ALA A 58 46.19 19.72 -34.02
CA ALA A 58 47.02 19.91 -35.21
C ALA A 58 46.79 21.33 -35.73
N THR A 59 47.43 22.29 -35.07
CA THR A 59 47.62 23.64 -35.60
C THR A 59 48.54 23.56 -36.81
N SER A 60 48.01 24.01 -37.95
CA SER A 60 48.69 24.27 -39.20
C SER A 60 49.82 25.31 -39.06
N SER A 61 51.00 25.02 -39.59
CA SER A 61 51.94 26.02 -40.08
C SER A 61 52.41 25.66 -41.49
N THR A 62 52.40 26.68 -42.34
CA THR A 62 52.75 26.70 -43.76
C THR A 62 54.26 26.60 -44.00
N ASN A 63 54.69 25.97 -45.10
CA ASN A 63 55.54 26.60 -46.15
C ASN A 63 56.09 25.60 -47.21
N THR A 64 55.91 26.00 -48.48
CA THR A 64 56.82 25.95 -49.66
C THR A 64 57.32 24.65 -50.33
N THR A 65 56.94 24.54 -51.61
CA THR A 65 57.69 24.25 -52.87
C THR A 65 58.29 22.86 -53.20
N ASP A 66 57.94 22.46 -54.44
CA ASP A 66 58.68 21.72 -55.47
C ASP A 66 58.59 20.17 -55.62
N ASN A 67 58.04 19.81 -56.78
CA ASN A 67 58.36 18.77 -57.77
C ASN A 67 58.37 17.26 -57.45
N ASP A 68 57.58 16.59 -58.31
CA ASP A 68 57.79 15.33 -59.03
C ASP A 68 57.83 13.96 -58.32
N ASP A 69 57.21 13.05 -59.08
CA ASP A 69 57.31 11.60 -59.15
C ASP A 69 56.42 10.68 -58.30
N ASN A 70 55.69 9.86 -59.08
CA ASN A 70 54.99 8.63 -58.75
C ASN A 70 55.74 7.75 -57.75
N LEU A 71 55.01 7.04 -56.89
CA LEU A 71 55.14 5.59 -56.72
C LEU A 71 54.05 5.00 -55.80
N MET A 72 53.54 3.85 -56.26
CA MET A 72 52.56 2.99 -55.63
C MET A 72 53.10 2.19 -54.43
N LEU A 73 52.15 1.60 -53.69
CA LEU A 73 52.23 0.37 -52.87
C LEU A 73 52.96 0.45 -51.51
N ASN A 74 52.19 0.31 -50.42
CA ASN A 74 51.99 -0.98 -49.73
C ASN A 74 51.30 -0.83 -48.37
N ASP A 75 50.13 -1.45 -48.25
CA ASP A 75 49.92 -2.61 -47.38
C ASP A 75 50.54 -2.59 -45.97
N LYS A 76 49.70 -2.45 -44.92
CA LYS A 76 49.29 -3.57 -44.05
C LYS A 76 48.78 -3.11 -42.68
N ASN A 77 47.64 -3.69 -42.33
CA ASN A 77 47.24 -4.10 -40.99
C ASN A 77 47.23 -3.04 -39.88
N ASN A 78 46.04 -2.53 -39.60
CA ASN A 78 45.48 -2.79 -38.28
C ASN A 78 43.96 -2.73 -38.32
N SER A 79 43.35 -3.73 -37.68
CA SER A 79 41.92 -3.89 -37.47
C SER A 79 41.32 -2.63 -36.85
N SER A 80 40.81 -1.73 -37.69
CA SER A 80 39.99 -0.61 -37.24
C SER A 80 38.61 -1.17 -36.91
N VAL A 81 38.40 -1.40 -35.61
CA VAL A 81 37.05 -1.43 -35.05
C VAL A 81 36.36 -0.17 -35.57
N SER A 82 35.40 -0.36 -36.48
CA SER A 82 34.70 0.72 -37.14
C SER A 82 33.81 1.40 -36.11
N LEU A 83 34.38 2.42 -35.46
CA LEU A 83 33.63 3.36 -34.65
C LEU A 83 32.64 4.06 -35.60
N ASN A 84 31.36 3.69 -35.50
CA ASN A 84 30.26 4.36 -36.18
C ASN A 84 30.13 5.79 -35.63
N LYS A 85 31.04 6.68 -36.02
CA LYS A 85 30.84 8.11 -35.83
C LYS A 85 29.66 8.52 -36.72
N ILE A 86 28.67 9.14 -36.10
CA ILE A 86 27.53 9.75 -36.80
C ILE A 86 28.11 10.95 -37.55
N TYR A 87 28.35 10.80 -38.84
CA TYR A 87 28.99 11.83 -39.66
C TYR A 87 27.95 12.57 -40.52
N GLN A 88 26.78 11.99 -40.77
CA GLN A 88 25.74 12.58 -41.63
C GLN A 88 24.32 12.39 -41.08
N LYS A 89 23.39 13.28 -41.48
CA LYS A 89 21.95 13.21 -41.13
C LYS A 89 21.30 11.87 -41.51
N THR A 90 21.89 11.15 -42.47
CA THR A 90 21.47 9.81 -42.93
C THR A 90 21.85 8.67 -41.97
N ASP A 91 22.71 8.93 -40.99
CA ASP A 91 23.19 7.92 -40.02
C ASP A 91 22.27 7.81 -38.79
N LEU A 92 21.26 8.68 -38.69
CA LEU A 92 20.26 8.65 -37.62
C LEU A 92 19.41 7.38 -37.74
N ARG A 93 19.54 6.48 -36.76
CA ARG A 93 18.69 5.30 -36.63
C ARG A 93 17.77 5.42 -35.43
N VAL A 94 16.55 4.91 -35.57
CA VAL A 94 15.62 4.77 -34.45
C VAL A 94 16.01 3.54 -33.65
N PRO A 95 16.12 3.62 -32.32
CA PRO A 95 16.34 2.45 -31.48
C PRO A 95 15.25 1.41 -31.71
N TYR A 96 15.63 0.13 -31.76
CA TYR A 96 14.69 -0.98 -31.84
C TYR A 96 14.65 -1.75 -30.52
N TYR A 97 13.57 -2.50 -30.30
CA TYR A 97 13.44 -3.36 -29.12
C TYR A 97 13.97 -4.75 -29.43
N GLU A 98 14.74 -5.31 -28.51
CA GLU A 98 15.13 -6.72 -28.49
C GLU A 98 14.38 -7.45 -27.39
N ASP A 99 14.04 -8.71 -27.66
CA ASP A 99 13.44 -9.60 -26.66
C ASP A 99 14.51 -10.01 -25.64
N ILE A 100 14.11 -10.03 -24.37
CA ILE A 100 14.98 -10.38 -23.23
C ILE A 100 14.26 -11.38 -22.34
N ASP A 101 15.02 -12.07 -21.49
CA ASP A 101 14.44 -12.85 -20.41
C ASP A 101 13.54 -11.96 -19.54
N PRO A 102 12.34 -12.41 -19.14
CA PRO A 102 11.41 -11.58 -18.40
C PRO A 102 12.00 -11.08 -17.08
N VAL A 103 11.98 -9.76 -16.88
CA VAL A 103 12.43 -9.12 -15.64
C VAL A 103 11.25 -8.44 -14.96
N MET A 104 11.09 -8.66 -13.67
CA MET A 104 10.11 -7.96 -12.85
C MET A 104 10.65 -6.60 -12.41
N ASP A 105 9.91 -5.55 -12.71
CA ASP A 105 10.18 -4.18 -12.30
C ASP A 105 9.09 -3.71 -11.33
N ALA A 106 9.51 -3.13 -10.19
CA ALA A 106 8.63 -2.63 -9.15
C ALA A 106 9.07 -1.22 -8.76
N HIS A 107 8.19 -0.24 -8.93
CA HIS A 107 8.50 1.14 -8.60
C HIS A 107 7.32 1.84 -7.91
N PRO A 108 7.58 2.78 -6.97
CA PRO A 108 6.53 3.55 -6.35
C PRO A 108 5.94 4.52 -7.39
N LYS A 109 4.65 4.37 -7.69
CA LYS A 109 3.91 5.26 -8.59
C LYS A 109 3.47 6.53 -7.86
N ARG A 110 3.03 6.41 -6.60
CA ARG A 110 2.52 7.52 -5.79
C ARG A 110 2.81 7.34 -4.32
N ILE A 111 2.87 8.46 -3.59
CA ILE A 111 3.10 8.52 -2.15
C ILE A 111 2.04 9.43 -1.54
N PHE A 112 1.28 8.91 -0.58
CA PHE A 112 0.28 9.64 0.19
C PHE A 112 0.81 9.80 1.62
N ALA A 113 1.03 11.03 2.05
CA ALA A 113 1.71 11.33 3.31
C ALA A 113 1.06 12.52 4.03
N ASN A 114 1.45 12.74 5.29
CA ASN A 114 1.10 13.91 6.11
C ASN A 114 -0.40 14.12 6.38
N ALA A 115 -1.23 13.08 6.26
CA ALA A 115 -2.65 13.16 6.63
C ALA A 115 -2.99 12.53 8.00
N HIS A 116 -2.08 11.75 8.58
CA HIS A 116 -2.30 11.02 9.83
C HIS A 116 -1.44 11.56 10.96
N THR A 117 -2.10 12.00 12.03
CA THR A 117 -1.42 12.43 13.26
C THR A 117 -1.03 11.24 14.13
N TYR A 118 -1.77 10.13 14.06
CA TYR A 118 -1.51 8.89 14.80
C TYR A 118 -1.02 7.77 13.87
N LEU A 119 -0.84 6.56 14.38
CA LEU A 119 -0.26 5.44 13.62
C LEU A 119 -1.34 4.81 12.73
N ILE A 120 -1.03 4.65 11.44
CA ILE A 120 -1.95 4.00 10.51
C ILE A 120 -2.08 2.52 10.87
N ASN A 121 -3.29 2.11 11.23
CA ASN A 121 -3.63 0.73 11.59
C ASN A 121 -4.36 -0.01 10.43
N SER A 122 -5.00 0.73 9.52
CA SER A 122 -5.85 0.15 8.48
C SER A 122 -5.67 0.79 7.12
N LEU A 123 -5.87 -0.04 6.10
CA LEU A 123 -5.82 0.33 4.70
C LEU A 123 -6.83 -0.54 3.94
N SER A 124 -7.74 0.09 3.19
CA SER A 124 -8.78 -0.63 2.45
C SER A 124 -9.12 0.09 1.15
N VAL A 125 -9.12 -0.66 0.05
CA VAL A 125 -9.46 -0.15 -1.29
C VAL A 125 -10.98 -0.19 -1.46
N ASN A 126 -11.54 0.85 -2.06
CA ASN A 126 -12.97 0.90 -2.31
C ASN A 126 -13.33 0.12 -3.59
N SER A 127 -14.56 -0.39 -3.65
CA SER A 127 -15.13 -1.10 -4.79
C SER A 127 -15.35 -0.20 -6.03
N ASP A 128 -15.26 1.13 -5.87
CA ASP A 128 -15.33 2.10 -6.97
C ASP A 128 -14.07 2.15 -7.84
N GLN A 129 -12.98 1.48 -7.41
CA GLN A 129 -11.67 1.46 -8.09
C GLN A 129 -10.98 2.83 -8.24
N GLU A 130 -11.47 3.86 -7.57
CA GLU A 130 -10.95 5.22 -7.61
C GLU A 130 -10.46 5.68 -6.23
N THR A 131 -11.11 5.21 -5.17
CA THR A 131 -10.85 5.65 -3.80
C THR A 131 -10.34 4.52 -2.92
N PHE A 132 -9.72 4.92 -1.80
CA PHE A 132 -9.34 4.01 -0.72
C PHE A 132 -9.38 4.78 0.60
N LEU A 133 -9.48 4.06 1.71
CA LEU A 133 -9.43 4.62 3.05
C LEU A 133 -8.15 4.20 3.75
N SER A 134 -7.71 5.05 4.67
CA SER A 134 -6.74 4.71 5.71
C SER A 134 -7.25 5.19 7.06
N ALA A 135 -7.03 4.39 8.08
CA ALA A 135 -7.41 4.73 9.45
C ALA A 135 -6.18 4.76 10.36
N ASP A 136 -6.19 5.72 11.28
CA ASP A 136 -5.35 5.72 12.48
C ASP A 136 -6.22 5.55 13.73
N ASP A 137 -5.64 5.73 14.91
CA ASP A 137 -6.33 5.50 16.18
C ASP A 137 -7.56 6.41 16.40
N LEU A 138 -7.66 7.57 15.73
CA LEU A 138 -8.78 8.51 15.95
C LEU A 138 -9.49 8.93 14.66
N ARG A 139 -8.88 8.71 13.49
CA ARG A 139 -9.34 9.28 12.22
C ARG A 139 -9.37 8.27 11.10
N ILE A 140 -10.38 8.39 10.25
CA ILE A 140 -10.45 7.70 8.95
C ILE A 140 -10.43 8.75 7.84
N ASN A 141 -9.49 8.60 6.92
CA ASN A 141 -9.31 9.47 5.77
C ASN A 141 -9.65 8.73 4.48
N LEU A 142 -10.43 9.37 3.62
CA LEU A 142 -10.70 8.96 2.24
C LEU A 142 -9.70 9.62 1.29
N TRP A 143 -9.18 8.83 0.37
CA TRP A 143 -8.21 9.24 -0.63
C TRP A 143 -8.71 8.88 -2.02
N ASN A 144 -8.28 9.67 -3.01
CA ASN A 144 -8.36 9.27 -4.40
C ASN A 144 -6.99 8.72 -4.84
N LEU A 145 -6.98 7.60 -5.55
CA LEU A 145 -5.76 6.92 -6.01
C LEU A 145 -4.87 7.81 -6.90
N GLU A 146 -5.40 8.89 -7.47
CA GLU A 146 -4.68 9.81 -8.33
C GLU A 146 -4.26 11.13 -7.66
N VAL A 147 -4.82 11.45 -6.49
CA VAL A 147 -4.60 12.72 -5.78
C VAL A 147 -3.83 12.45 -4.49
N THR A 148 -2.58 12.91 -4.42
CA THR A 148 -1.67 12.58 -3.32
C THR A 148 -1.52 13.68 -2.26
N ASN A 149 -1.95 14.89 -2.58
CA ASN A 149 -1.77 16.09 -1.76
C ASN A 149 -3.02 16.46 -0.94
N GLN A 150 -4.11 15.70 -1.08
CA GLN A 150 -5.37 15.94 -0.39
C GLN A 150 -5.98 14.61 0.03
N SER A 151 -6.56 14.61 1.23
CA SER A 151 -7.43 13.57 1.73
C SER A 151 -8.65 14.22 2.37
N PHE A 152 -9.75 13.48 2.43
CA PHE A 152 -10.96 13.93 3.09
C PHE A 152 -11.16 13.12 4.37
N ASN A 153 -11.18 13.78 5.51
CA ASN A 153 -11.45 13.11 6.77
C ASN A 153 -12.95 12.81 6.90
N ILE A 154 -13.30 11.53 6.95
CA ILE A 154 -14.69 11.05 6.99
C ILE A 154 -15.14 10.65 8.39
N VAL A 155 -14.20 10.34 9.29
CA VAL A 155 -14.45 10.05 10.71
C VAL A 155 -13.37 10.75 11.54
N ASP A 156 -13.76 11.49 12.59
CA ASP A 156 -12.87 12.09 13.59
C ASP A 156 -13.42 11.82 14.99
N LEU A 157 -12.79 10.91 15.72
CA LEU A 157 -13.11 10.60 17.12
C LEU A 157 -12.28 11.44 18.10
N LYS A 158 -11.47 12.38 17.62
CA LYS A 158 -10.62 13.18 18.49
C LYS A 158 -11.49 14.06 19.42
N PRO A 159 -11.42 13.86 20.75
CA PRO A 159 -12.14 14.70 21.69
C PRO A 159 -11.54 16.11 21.74
N VAL A 160 -12.31 17.07 22.28
CA VAL A 160 -11.81 18.44 22.51
C VAL A 160 -10.62 18.42 23.47
N ASN A 161 -10.73 17.64 24.55
CA ASN A 161 -9.64 17.38 25.48
C ASN A 161 -9.17 15.93 25.33
N MET A 162 -7.88 15.72 25.13
CA MET A 162 -7.31 14.37 24.98
C MET A 162 -7.45 13.50 26.23
N GLU A 163 -7.68 14.09 27.40
CA GLU A 163 -7.94 13.36 28.65
C GLU A 163 -9.30 12.65 28.63
N ASP A 164 -10.25 13.13 27.83
CA ASP A 164 -11.59 12.51 27.68
C ASP A 164 -11.58 11.35 26.67
N LEU A 165 -10.41 10.98 26.14
CA LEU A 165 -10.29 9.90 25.17
C LEU A 165 -10.62 8.56 25.84
N SER A 166 -11.73 7.97 25.42
CA SER A 166 -12.19 6.68 25.96
C SER A 166 -12.19 5.55 24.94
N GLU A 167 -12.11 5.86 23.64
CA GLU A 167 -12.28 4.91 22.55
C GLU A 167 -11.33 5.27 21.40
N VAL A 168 -10.68 4.26 20.82
CA VAL A 168 -9.85 4.40 19.62
C VAL A 168 -10.30 3.45 18.53
N ILE A 169 -10.07 3.81 17.28
CA ILE A 169 -10.29 2.98 16.10
C ILE A 169 -9.18 1.94 16.02
N THR A 170 -9.54 0.68 15.82
CA THR A 170 -8.56 -0.42 15.77
C THR A 170 -8.43 -1.09 14.41
N ALA A 171 -9.52 -1.16 13.66
CA ALA A 171 -9.54 -1.65 12.28
C ALA A 171 -10.61 -0.92 11.48
N ALA A 172 -10.41 -0.77 10.17
CA ALA A 172 -11.39 -0.22 9.25
C ALA A 172 -11.33 -0.88 7.87
N GLN A 173 -12.48 -1.09 7.23
CA GLN A 173 -12.58 -1.75 5.94
C GLN A 173 -13.81 -1.29 5.14
N PHE A 174 -13.63 -1.08 3.83
CA PHE A 174 -14.73 -0.89 2.89
C PHE A 174 -15.52 -2.18 2.67
N HIS A 175 -16.81 -2.02 2.37
CA HIS A 175 -17.64 -3.13 1.92
C HIS A 175 -17.16 -3.62 0.54
N PRO A 176 -17.11 -4.96 0.30
CA PRO A 176 -16.50 -5.53 -0.91
C PRO A 176 -17.20 -5.11 -2.22
N SER A 177 -18.49 -4.77 -2.17
CA SER A 177 -19.29 -4.43 -3.37
C SER A 177 -20.09 -3.13 -3.27
N ALA A 178 -20.19 -2.51 -2.09
CA ALA A 178 -21.06 -1.37 -1.85
C ALA A 178 -20.19 -0.16 -1.54
N CYS A 179 -19.91 0.66 -2.55
CA CYS A 179 -18.88 1.70 -2.47
C CYS A 179 -19.13 2.81 -1.44
N SER A 180 -20.35 2.95 -0.94
CA SER A 180 -20.69 3.93 0.09
C SER A 180 -20.61 3.37 1.52
N LEU A 181 -20.42 2.07 1.68
CA LEU A 181 -20.43 1.40 2.98
C LEU A 181 -19.03 1.04 3.42
N PHE A 182 -18.72 1.33 4.68
CA PHE A 182 -17.52 0.83 5.34
C PHE A 182 -17.80 0.57 6.82
N ILE A 183 -16.98 -0.26 7.42
CA ILE A 183 -17.01 -0.55 8.85
C ILE A 183 -15.71 -0.09 9.51
N TYR A 184 -15.81 0.24 10.78
CA TYR A 184 -14.65 0.30 11.65
C TYR A 184 -14.96 -0.30 13.02
N SER A 185 -13.95 -0.86 13.67
CA SER A 185 -14.02 -1.38 15.03
C SER A 185 -13.31 -0.45 16.01
N SER A 186 -13.63 -0.62 17.29
CA SER A 186 -13.02 0.15 18.36
C SER A 186 -12.35 -0.71 19.44
N SER A 187 -11.57 -0.03 20.29
CA SER A 187 -10.95 -0.61 21.48
C SER A 187 -11.96 -1.03 22.55
N LYS A 188 -13.23 -0.63 22.44
CA LYS A 188 -14.31 -1.03 23.37
C LYS A 188 -15.05 -2.29 22.92
N GLY A 189 -14.67 -2.88 21.79
CA GLY A 189 -15.36 -4.06 21.25
C GLY A 189 -16.62 -3.75 20.46
N THR A 190 -16.76 -2.51 19.97
CA THR A 190 -17.89 -2.12 19.12
C THR A 190 -17.47 -2.11 17.65
N ILE A 191 -18.39 -2.46 16.76
CA ILE A 191 -18.24 -2.33 15.31
C ILE A 191 -19.30 -1.33 14.84
N ARG A 192 -18.91 -0.40 13.98
CA ARG A 192 -19.81 0.62 13.43
C ARG A 192 -19.81 0.55 11.93
N LEU A 193 -20.99 0.41 11.33
CA LEU A 193 -21.22 0.51 9.90
C LEU A 193 -21.60 1.95 9.56
N CYS A 194 -20.89 2.54 8.63
CA CYS A 194 -21.12 3.90 8.14
C CYS A 194 -21.62 3.88 6.70
N ASP A 195 -22.53 4.81 6.37
CA ASP A 195 -23.02 5.02 5.01
C ASP A 195 -22.72 6.44 4.54
N MET A 196 -21.75 6.55 3.62
CA MET A 196 -21.27 7.81 3.06
C MET A 196 -22.34 8.57 2.23
N ARG A 197 -23.47 7.92 1.90
CA ARG A 197 -24.59 8.59 1.22
C ARG A 197 -25.50 9.35 2.18
N GLN A 198 -25.56 8.92 3.44
CA GLN A 198 -26.42 9.57 4.43
C GLN A 198 -25.79 10.87 4.90
N ARG A 199 -24.47 10.90 5.08
CA ARG A 199 -23.73 12.07 5.53
C ARG A 199 -22.34 12.11 4.92
N ALA A 200 -21.88 13.32 4.59
CA ALA A 200 -20.51 13.54 4.13
C ALA A 200 -19.50 13.26 5.26
N LEU A 201 -19.84 13.67 6.48
CA LEU A 201 -19.11 13.33 7.70
C LEU A 201 -19.84 12.14 8.34
N CYS A 202 -19.17 11.00 8.48
CA CYS A 202 -19.74 9.79 9.06
C CYS A 202 -19.65 9.84 10.60
N ASP A 203 -20.12 10.96 11.17
CA ASP A 203 -20.12 11.25 12.61
C ASP A 203 -21.17 10.42 13.36
N GLU A 204 -22.31 10.17 12.72
CA GLU A 204 -23.27 9.13 13.10
C GLU A 204 -23.10 7.89 12.23
N HIS A 205 -23.12 6.73 12.87
CA HIS A 205 -23.07 5.43 12.21
C HIS A 205 -24.48 4.96 11.87
N ALA A 206 -24.62 4.26 10.74
CA ALA A 206 -25.90 3.70 10.30
C ALA A 206 -26.34 2.52 11.18
N LEU A 207 -25.39 1.66 11.57
CA LEU A 207 -25.61 0.54 12.48
C LEU A 207 -24.42 0.40 13.45
N SER A 208 -24.71 -0.01 14.68
CA SER A 208 -23.69 -0.42 15.66
C SER A 208 -23.91 -1.86 16.07
N PHE A 209 -22.84 -2.63 16.05
CA PHE A 209 -22.80 -4.03 16.48
C PHE A 209 -22.03 -4.07 17.78
N GLU A 210 -22.73 -4.42 18.84
CA GLU A 210 -22.20 -4.55 20.18
C GLU A 210 -22.99 -5.63 20.91
N GLU A 211 -22.29 -6.37 21.77
CA GLU A 211 -22.91 -7.33 22.66
C GLU A 211 -23.11 -6.66 24.02
N VAL A 212 -24.28 -6.84 24.63
CA VAL A 212 -24.51 -6.33 25.97
C VAL A 212 -23.80 -7.25 26.96
N ASP A 213 -22.64 -6.82 27.45
CA ASP A 213 -21.92 -7.54 28.50
C ASP A 213 -22.79 -7.64 29.76
N ASP A 214 -22.90 -8.84 30.33
CA ASP A 214 -23.51 -9.02 31.65
C ASP A 214 -22.61 -8.30 32.68
N PRO A 215 -23.13 -7.31 33.43
CA PRO A 215 -22.36 -6.61 34.46
C PRO A 215 -21.68 -7.53 35.46
N MET A 216 -22.25 -8.71 35.71
CA MET A 216 -21.69 -9.72 36.62
C MET A 216 -20.48 -10.46 36.05
N SER A 217 -20.33 -10.48 34.72
CA SER A 217 -19.22 -11.11 34.01
C SER A 217 -18.05 -10.16 33.74
N ARG A 218 -18.26 -8.85 33.92
CA ARG A 218 -17.28 -7.81 33.67
C ARG A 218 -16.19 -7.84 34.74
N CYS A 219 -14.94 -8.00 34.31
CA CYS A 219 -13.77 -7.90 35.16
C CYS A 219 -12.88 -6.75 34.69
N PHE A 220 -11.81 -6.45 35.45
CA PHE A 220 -10.82 -5.45 35.07
C PHE A 220 -10.27 -5.68 33.64
N PHE A 221 -10.06 -6.93 33.25
CA PHE A 221 -9.51 -7.27 31.93
C PHE A 221 -10.54 -7.19 30.80
N SER A 222 -11.84 -7.03 31.08
CA SER A 222 -12.89 -7.02 30.05
C SER A 222 -12.63 -5.96 28.97
N GLU A 223 -12.23 -4.76 29.36
CA GLU A 223 -11.94 -3.70 28.38
C GLU A 223 -10.71 -4.01 27.52
N ILE A 224 -9.72 -4.71 28.08
CA ILE A 224 -8.50 -5.09 27.36
C ILE A 224 -8.81 -6.21 26.36
N ILE A 225 -9.54 -7.24 26.80
CA ILE A 225 -9.81 -8.42 25.95
C ILE A 225 -10.94 -8.18 24.93
N ASN A 226 -11.86 -7.25 25.19
CA ASN A 226 -12.91 -6.85 24.25
C ASN A 226 -12.38 -6.00 23.09
N ASN A 227 -11.14 -5.50 23.18
CA ASN A 227 -10.49 -4.78 22.11
C ASN A 227 -10.46 -5.63 20.83
N ILE A 228 -11.11 -5.14 19.77
CA ILE A 228 -11.12 -5.83 18.48
C ILE A 228 -9.78 -5.55 17.80
N SER A 229 -9.00 -6.59 17.55
CA SER A 229 -7.69 -6.51 16.91
C SER A 229 -7.76 -6.50 15.39
N ASP A 230 -8.79 -7.12 14.80
CA ASP A 230 -8.98 -7.19 13.35
C ASP A 230 -10.45 -7.38 12.95
N LEU A 231 -10.78 -6.97 11.73
CA LEU A 231 -12.15 -6.85 11.23
C LEU A 231 -12.19 -7.09 9.72
N ASN A 232 -13.01 -8.06 9.27
CA ASN A 232 -13.13 -8.40 7.85
C ASN A 232 -14.57 -8.72 7.42
N PHE A 233 -15.04 -8.09 6.36
CA PHE A 233 -16.22 -8.54 5.62
C PHE A 233 -15.98 -9.92 5.00
N SER A 234 -17.02 -10.74 5.02
CA SER A 234 -17.14 -11.92 4.15
C SER A 234 -17.09 -11.49 2.67
N HIS A 235 -16.68 -12.40 1.77
CA HIS A 235 -16.66 -12.12 0.34
C HIS A 235 -18.06 -11.82 -0.21
N SER A 236 -19.11 -12.41 0.37
CA SER A 236 -20.52 -12.08 0.06
C SER A 236 -20.93 -10.65 0.47
N GLY A 237 -20.19 -10.02 1.39
CA GLY A 237 -20.51 -8.73 2.00
C GLY A 237 -21.61 -8.79 3.08
N ARG A 238 -22.29 -9.93 3.27
CA ARG A 238 -23.40 -10.03 4.23
C ARG A 238 -22.93 -10.11 5.68
N TYR A 239 -21.81 -10.78 5.92
CA TYR A 239 -21.28 -11.05 7.25
C TYR A 239 -20.02 -10.25 7.53
N ILE A 240 -19.80 -9.97 8.81
CA ILE A 240 -18.59 -9.35 9.35
C ILE A 240 -17.94 -10.35 10.30
N LEU A 241 -16.64 -10.59 10.15
CA LEU A 241 -15.81 -11.30 11.11
C LEU A 241 -15.05 -10.29 11.95
N SER A 242 -15.13 -10.41 13.27
CA SER A 242 -14.32 -9.63 14.20
C SER A 242 -13.50 -10.56 15.09
N ARG A 243 -12.26 -10.17 15.34
CA ARG A 243 -11.36 -10.85 16.28
C ARG A 243 -11.14 -9.99 17.51
N ASP A 244 -11.46 -10.54 18.68
CA ASP A 244 -10.97 -10.03 19.96
C ASP A 244 -9.88 -10.97 20.51
N TYR A 245 -9.33 -10.71 21.70
CA TYR A 245 -8.21 -11.51 22.20
C TYR A 245 -8.56 -13.01 22.34
N LEU A 246 -9.77 -13.32 22.82
CA LEU A 246 -10.19 -14.68 23.16
C LEU A 246 -11.06 -15.34 22.10
N THR A 247 -11.79 -14.55 21.31
CA THR A 247 -12.87 -15.04 20.45
C THR A 247 -12.82 -14.48 19.02
N LEU A 248 -13.37 -15.27 18.11
CA LEU A 248 -13.78 -14.82 16.78
C LEU A 248 -15.31 -14.77 16.75
N LYS A 249 -15.87 -13.67 16.27
CA LYS A 249 -17.32 -13.48 16.19
C LYS A 249 -17.74 -13.18 14.76
N VAL A 250 -18.78 -13.85 14.29
CA VAL A 250 -19.43 -13.61 13.00
C VAL A 250 -20.72 -12.85 13.22
N TRP A 251 -20.89 -11.71 12.56
CA TRP A 251 -22.06 -10.84 12.65
C TRP A 251 -22.79 -10.80 11.31
N ASP A 252 -24.12 -10.82 11.32
CA ASP A 252 -24.94 -10.56 10.12
C ASP A 252 -25.30 -9.07 10.10
N LEU A 253 -25.09 -8.40 8.96
CA LEU A 253 -25.45 -6.99 8.79
C LEU A 253 -26.91 -6.68 9.11
N ASN A 254 -27.80 -7.66 8.99
CA ASN A 254 -29.23 -7.51 9.32
C ASN A 254 -29.56 -7.82 10.79
N MET A 255 -28.60 -8.29 11.59
CA MET A 255 -28.77 -8.62 13.00
C MET A 255 -27.66 -7.98 13.86
N PRO A 256 -27.75 -6.67 14.15
CA PRO A 256 -26.68 -5.95 14.86
C PRO A 256 -26.57 -6.26 16.36
N ARG A 257 -27.61 -6.83 16.99
CA ARG A 257 -27.70 -6.96 18.45
C ARG A 257 -26.82 -8.04 19.07
N ARG A 258 -26.36 -9.00 18.27
CA ARG A 258 -25.51 -10.13 18.73
C ARG A 258 -24.84 -10.80 17.54
N PRO A 259 -23.69 -11.46 17.74
CA PRO A 259 -23.10 -12.29 16.71
C PRO A 259 -24.01 -13.49 16.40
N VAL A 260 -23.96 -13.96 15.16
CA VAL A 260 -24.60 -15.20 14.71
C VAL A 260 -23.80 -16.40 15.20
N GLU A 261 -22.47 -16.29 15.20
CA GLU A 261 -21.56 -17.35 15.63
C GLU A 261 -20.42 -16.77 16.45
N THR A 262 -19.99 -17.51 17.48
CA THR A 262 -18.86 -17.15 18.35
C THR A 262 -17.97 -18.36 18.51
N TYR A 263 -16.71 -18.21 18.15
CA TYR A 263 -15.69 -19.24 18.22
C TYR A 263 -14.68 -18.88 19.31
N LEU A 264 -14.53 -19.78 20.29
CA LEU A 264 -13.59 -19.62 21.40
C LEU A 264 -12.20 -20.07 20.95
N VAL A 265 -11.32 -19.12 20.63
CA VAL A 265 -9.98 -19.43 20.10
C VAL A 265 -8.99 -19.67 21.23
N HIS A 266 -9.00 -18.80 22.24
CA HIS A 266 -8.02 -18.82 23.34
C HIS A 266 -8.67 -18.89 24.72
N ASP A 267 -9.86 -19.48 24.85
CA ASP A 267 -10.58 -19.48 26.14
C ASP A 267 -9.81 -20.15 27.29
N TYR A 268 -8.90 -21.08 26.99
CA TYR A 268 -7.98 -21.67 27.96
C TYR A 268 -6.98 -20.67 28.59
N PHE A 269 -6.85 -19.46 28.05
CA PHE A 269 -6.08 -18.37 28.65
C PHE A 269 -6.89 -17.51 29.64
N ARG A 270 -8.20 -17.72 29.77
CA ARG A 270 -9.06 -16.91 30.66
C ARG A 270 -8.62 -16.94 32.12
N THR A 271 -8.06 -18.06 32.58
CA THR A 271 -7.50 -18.21 33.95
C THR A 271 -6.08 -17.66 34.09
N LYS A 272 -5.43 -17.26 32.98
CA LYS A 272 -4.04 -16.80 32.92
C LYS A 272 -3.93 -15.32 32.51
N LEU A 273 -5.03 -14.56 32.52
CA LEU A 273 -5.04 -13.15 32.08
C LEU A 273 -4.06 -12.28 32.87
N CYS A 274 -3.92 -12.48 34.18
CA CYS A 274 -2.92 -11.74 34.96
C CYS A 274 -1.49 -11.99 34.47
N ALA A 275 -1.12 -13.25 34.21
CA ALA A 275 0.22 -13.58 33.73
C ALA A 275 0.46 -13.07 32.30
N LEU A 276 -0.56 -13.06 31.45
CA LEU A 276 -0.47 -12.48 30.11
C LEU A 276 -0.34 -10.95 30.14
N TYR A 277 -0.99 -10.30 31.11
CA TYR A 277 -0.86 -8.86 31.33
C TYR A 277 0.53 -8.49 31.85
N GLU A 278 1.08 -9.25 32.80
CA GLU A 278 2.43 -9.01 33.34
C GLU A 278 3.55 -9.16 32.29
N ASN A 279 3.31 -9.92 31.21
CA ASN A 279 4.26 -10.12 30.11
C ASN A 279 3.89 -9.33 28.84
N ASP A 280 2.93 -8.40 28.90
CA ASP A 280 2.39 -7.62 27.79
C ASP A 280 1.75 -8.43 26.62
N CYS A 281 1.77 -9.76 26.67
CA CYS A 281 1.18 -10.63 25.65
C CYS A 281 -0.33 -10.43 25.48
N ILE A 282 -1.03 -9.93 26.51
CA ILE A 282 -2.46 -9.62 26.41
C ILE A 282 -2.78 -8.52 25.38
N PHE A 283 -1.77 -7.74 24.96
CA PHE A 283 -1.90 -6.68 23.95
C PHE A 283 -1.56 -7.15 22.53
N ASP A 284 -1.24 -8.44 22.35
CA ASP A 284 -0.99 -9.01 21.04
C ASP A 284 -2.22 -8.85 20.14
N LYS A 285 -1.99 -8.34 18.92
CA LYS A 285 -3.04 -8.12 17.92
C LYS A 285 -3.08 -9.29 16.95
N PHE A 286 -4.14 -10.10 17.04
CA PHE A 286 -4.34 -11.24 16.14
C PHE A 286 -5.18 -10.82 14.93
N GLU A 287 -4.77 -11.25 13.74
CA GLU A 287 -5.54 -11.05 12.51
C GLU A 287 -6.52 -12.21 12.27
N CYS A 288 -7.53 -11.98 11.45
CA CYS A 288 -8.52 -12.98 11.07
C CYS A 288 -8.92 -12.83 9.60
N GLN A 289 -9.28 -13.93 8.94
CA GLN A 289 -9.69 -13.86 7.53
C GLN A 289 -10.65 -14.98 7.17
N TRP A 290 -11.50 -14.71 6.19
CA TRP A 290 -12.41 -15.67 5.58
C TRP A 290 -11.67 -16.58 4.61
N SER A 291 -12.10 -17.84 4.55
CA SER A 291 -11.77 -18.73 3.45
C SER A 291 -12.34 -18.16 2.12
N PRO A 292 -11.82 -18.57 0.95
CA PRO A 292 -12.31 -18.07 -0.34
C PRO A 292 -13.80 -18.30 -0.62
N ASN A 293 -14.40 -19.28 0.06
CA ASN A 293 -15.82 -19.66 -0.04
C ASN A 293 -16.67 -19.17 1.15
N ASP A 294 -16.10 -18.38 2.08
CA ASP A 294 -16.77 -17.92 3.30
C ASP A 294 -17.27 -19.06 4.23
N GLU A 295 -16.74 -20.29 4.08
CA GLU A 295 -17.00 -21.44 4.95
C GLU A 295 -15.94 -21.63 6.04
#